data_AF-A0A5R8N4B9-F1
#
_entry.id   AF-A0A5R8N4B9-F1
#
_cell.length_a   1.000
_cell.length_b   1.000
_cell.length_c   1.000
_cell.angle_alpha   90.00
_cell.angle_beta   90.00
_cell.angle_gamma   90.00
#
_symmetry.space_group_name_H-M   'P 1'
#
loop_
_entity.id
_entity.type
_entity.pdbx_description
1 polymer ?
#
loop_
_entity_poly.entity_id
_entity_poly.type
_entity_poly.pdbx_seq_one_letter_code
_entity_poly.pdbx_strand_id
1 'polypeptide(L)'
;MRKVAIALAVAAGMVVVTNPGPASATPTGCSAFPYNPSPGTEGAAARCLGGSGQFRAVALCTDEPHGVPRGTYPSDWETAGAGSRAIVLCPPGAKYVKSAKFELKPAW
;
A
#
# COMPACT_ATOMS: atom_id res chain seq x y z
N MET A 1 -44.77 -14.16 -59.21
CA MET A 1 -44.51 -13.16 -58.15
C MET A 1 -43.59 -13.80 -57.12
N ARG A 2 -42.31 -13.38 -57.05
CA ARG A 2 -41.30 -13.93 -56.12
C ARG A 2 -41.34 -13.11 -54.82
N LYS A 3 -41.60 -13.75 -53.68
CA LYS A 3 -41.50 -13.14 -52.35
C LYS A 3 -40.15 -13.52 -51.73
N VAL A 4 -39.34 -12.52 -51.43
CA VAL A 4 -38.01 -12.62 -50.84
C VAL A 4 -38.15 -12.86 -49.33
N ALA A 5 -37.48 -13.89 -48.81
CA ALA A 5 -37.40 -14.15 -47.37
C ALA A 5 -36.16 -13.43 -46.79
N ILE A 6 -36.37 -12.52 -45.85
CA ILE A 6 -35.31 -11.82 -45.11
C ILE A 6 -34.97 -12.67 -43.89
N ALA A 7 -33.77 -13.26 -43.88
CA ALA A 7 -33.24 -13.94 -42.71
C ALA A 7 -32.67 -12.91 -41.72
N LEU A 8 -33.30 -12.78 -40.56
CA LEU A 8 -32.77 -12.03 -39.42
C LEU A 8 -31.65 -12.85 -38.76
N ALA A 9 -30.41 -12.40 -38.94
CA ALA A 9 -29.27 -12.93 -38.20
C ALA A 9 -29.36 -12.44 -36.74
N VAL A 10 -29.65 -13.36 -35.82
CA VAL A 10 -29.56 -13.10 -34.38
C VAL A 10 -28.08 -13.18 -34.00
N ALA A 11 -27.45 -12.02 -33.84
CA ALA A 11 -26.10 -11.93 -33.27
C ALA A 11 -26.17 -12.36 -31.79
N ALA A 12 -25.74 -13.58 -31.49
CA ALA A 12 -25.52 -14.05 -30.14
C ALA A 12 -24.35 -13.25 -29.53
N GLY A 13 -24.66 -12.19 -28.79
CA GLY A 13 -23.69 -11.49 -27.97
C GLY A 13 -23.18 -12.44 -26.88
N MET A 14 -21.94 -12.90 -27.01
CA MET A 14 -21.26 -13.58 -25.91
C MET A 14 -21.09 -12.59 -24.77
N VAL A 15 -21.82 -12.77 -23.68
CA VAL A 15 -21.53 -12.08 -22.43
C VAL A 15 -20.26 -12.71 -21.88
N VAL A 16 -19.12 -12.05 -22.11
CA VAL A 16 -17.89 -12.37 -21.39
C VAL A 16 -18.15 -11.97 -19.94
N VAL A 17 -18.49 -12.95 -19.10
CA VAL A 17 -18.37 -12.80 -17.66
C VAL A 17 -16.88 -12.69 -17.38
N THR A 18 -16.37 -11.46 -17.38
CA THR A 18 -15.05 -11.17 -16.81
C THR A 18 -15.18 -11.44 -15.33
N ASN A 19 -14.87 -12.67 -14.93
CA ASN A 19 -14.65 -13.01 -13.54
C ASN A 19 -13.72 -11.92 -12.98
N PRO A 20 -14.16 -11.04 -12.07
CA PRO A 20 -13.23 -10.10 -11.48
C PRO A 20 -12.13 -10.97 -10.90
N GLY A 21 -10.90 -10.81 -11.40
CA GLY A 21 -9.74 -11.46 -10.78
C GLY A 21 -9.78 -11.21 -9.27
N PRO A 22 -9.15 -12.07 -8.45
CA PRO A 22 -9.18 -11.91 -7.00
C PRO A 22 -8.90 -10.43 -6.70
N ALA A 23 -9.86 -9.74 -6.07
CA ALA A 23 -9.78 -8.31 -5.85
C ALA A 23 -8.40 -8.03 -5.27
N SER A 24 -7.53 -7.37 -6.06
CA SER A 24 -6.13 -7.13 -5.69
C SER A 24 -6.14 -6.63 -4.26
N ALA A 25 -5.58 -7.43 -3.34
CA ALA A 25 -5.65 -7.13 -1.92
C ALA A 25 -4.82 -5.88 -1.66
N THR A 26 -5.48 -4.72 -1.77
CA THR A 26 -4.83 -3.42 -1.85
C THR A 26 -5.26 -2.57 -0.66
N PRO A 27 -4.31 -2.19 0.20
CA PRO A 27 -4.60 -1.27 1.29
C PRO A 27 -5.10 0.07 0.76
N THR A 28 -6.08 0.69 1.42
CA THR A 28 -6.66 1.97 0.99
C THR A 28 -6.53 3.05 2.06
N GLY A 29 -6.49 4.31 1.61
CA GLY A 29 -6.37 5.47 2.49
C GLY A 29 -5.08 5.47 3.32
N CYS A 30 -3.98 4.98 2.74
CA CYS A 30 -2.72 4.85 3.43
C CYS A 30 -1.96 6.16 3.50
N SER A 31 -1.37 6.45 4.65
CA SER A 31 -0.48 7.59 4.87
C SER A 31 0.68 7.20 5.79
N ALA A 32 1.79 7.92 5.66
CA ALA A 32 2.95 7.77 6.53
C ALA A 32 3.29 9.11 7.20
N PHE A 33 3.81 9.04 8.42
CA PHE A 33 4.15 10.20 9.23
C PHE A 33 5.33 9.90 10.15
N PRO A 34 6.14 10.92 10.51
CA PRO A 34 7.14 10.80 11.57
C PRO A 34 6.51 10.30 12.87
N TYR A 35 7.21 9.44 13.60
CA TYR A 35 6.72 8.84 14.83
C TYR A 35 7.75 8.95 15.96
N ASN A 36 7.41 9.72 16.99
CA ASN A 36 8.28 9.99 18.14
C ASN A 36 7.57 9.55 19.42
N PRO A 37 7.68 8.27 19.84
CA PRO A 37 6.98 7.75 21.02
C PRO A 37 7.51 8.31 22.34
N SER A 38 8.78 8.73 22.36
CA SER A 38 9.48 9.18 23.55
C SER A 38 10.63 10.14 23.18
N PRO A 39 11.08 11.00 24.11
CA PRO A 39 12.24 11.84 23.89
C PRO A 39 13.46 11.02 23.45
N GLY A 40 14.13 11.45 22.37
CA GLY A 40 15.31 10.78 21.83
C GLY A 40 15.02 9.50 21.05
N THR A 41 13.76 9.19 20.77
CA THR A 41 13.34 8.07 19.92
C THR A 41 12.52 8.60 18.75
N GLU A 42 13.05 8.45 17.54
CA GLU A 42 12.35 8.81 16.30
C GLU A 42 12.15 7.60 15.40
N GLY A 43 11.21 7.72 14.48
CA GLY A 43 10.83 6.65 13.58
C GLY A 43 9.79 7.09 12.57
N ALA A 44 9.23 6.12 11.87
CA ALA A 44 8.12 6.31 10.96
C ALA A 44 6.95 5.42 11.38
N ALA A 45 5.74 5.93 11.19
CA ALA A 45 4.53 5.15 11.25
C ALA A 45 3.79 5.26 9.92
N ALA A 46 3.10 4.19 9.56
CA ALA A 46 2.16 4.16 8.46
C ALA A 46 0.81 3.69 8.98
N ARG A 47 -0.27 4.24 8.43
CA ARG A 47 -1.65 3.86 8.76
C ARG A 47 -2.44 3.73 7.47
N CYS A 48 -3.24 2.68 7.37
CA CYS A 48 -4.25 2.54 6.32
C CYS A 48 -5.65 2.56 6.94
N LEU A 49 -6.62 3.11 6.21
CA LEU A 49 -8.00 3.27 6.71
C LEU A 49 -8.88 2.07 6.37
N GLY A 50 -8.48 1.26 5.40
CA GLY A 50 -9.20 0.05 5.02
C GLY A 50 -8.50 -0.69 3.88
N GLY A 51 -9.30 -1.41 3.10
CA GLY A 51 -8.80 -2.31 2.07
C GLY A 51 -8.37 -3.65 2.66
N SER A 52 -7.73 -4.45 1.82
CA SER A 52 -7.16 -5.75 2.16
C SER A 52 -5.68 -5.78 1.78
N GLY A 53 -4.95 -6.84 2.11
CA GLY A 53 -3.52 -6.94 1.79
C GLY A 53 -2.62 -6.45 2.92
N GLN A 54 -1.35 -6.19 2.61
CA GLN A 54 -0.35 -5.86 3.61
C GLN A 54 0.36 -4.54 3.28
N PHE A 55 0.74 -3.80 4.31
CA PHE A 55 1.49 -2.56 4.21
C PHE A 55 2.56 -2.50 5.31
N ARG A 56 3.58 -1.67 5.13
CA ARG A 56 4.60 -1.43 6.16
C ARG A 56 5.02 0.02 6.22
N ALA A 57 5.53 0.44 7.37
CA ALA A 57 6.18 1.74 7.52
C ALA A 57 7.64 1.64 7.07
N VAL A 58 8.16 2.73 6.52
CA VAL A 58 9.55 2.83 6.10
C VAL A 58 10.12 4.16 6.59
N ALA A 59 11.15 4.09 7.43
CA ALA A 59 11.87 5.26 7.92
C ALA A 59 13.20 5.42 7.16
N LEU A 60 13.46 6.62 6.67
CA LEU A 60 14.81 7.03 6.25
C LEU A 60 15.48 7.71 7.42
N CYS A 61 16.51 7.08 7.99
CA CYS A 61 17.12 7.52 9.24
C CYS A 61 18.53 8.08 9.02
N THR A 62 18.92 9.01 9.88
CA THR A 62 20.25 9.66 9.89
C THR A 62 20.74 9.79 11.34
N ASP A 63 22.05 9.84 11.51
CA ASP A 63 22.74 9.97 12.79
C ASP A 63 22.74 11.41 13.34
N GLU A 64 22.54 12.40 12.46
CA GLU A 64 22.49 13.82 12.79
C GLU A 64 21.23 14.49 12.21
N PRO A 65 20.64 15.52 12.85
CA PRO A 65 19.36 16.13 12.43
C PRO A 65 19.31 16.63 10.97
N HIS A 66 20.46 16.96 10.40
CA HIS A 66 20.60 17.43 9.01
C HIS A 66 21.59 16.58 8.19
N GLY A 67 21.94 15.41 8.71
CA GLY A 67 22.94 14.53 8.14
C GLY A 67 22.51 13.87 6.84
N VAL A 68 23.47 13.14 6.27
CA VAL A 68 23.21 12.23 5.15
C VAL A 68 22.42 11.04 5.70
N PRO A 69 21.42 10.52 4.96
CA PRO A 69 20.75 9.29 5.36
C PRO A 69 21.75 8.16 5.57
N ARG A 70 21.71 7.54 6.74
CA ARG A 70 22.49 6.34 7.03
C ARG A 70 21.87 5.12 6.36
N GLY A 71 20.54 5.05 6.34
CA GLY A 71 19.84 3.91 5.78
C GLY A 71 18.33 4.03 5.83
N THR A 72 17.70 3.08 5.15
CA THR A 72 16.25 2.91 5.10
C THR A 72 15.87 1.69 5.93
N TYR A 73 14.93 1.86 6.85
CA TYR A 73 14.53 0.86 7.83
C TYR A 73 13.04 0.58 7.67
N PRO A 74 12.65 -0.60 7.16
CA PRO A 74 11.25 -1.01 7.10
C PRO A 74 10.78 -1.63 8.42
N SER A 75 9.49 -1.49 8.72
CA SER A 75 8.83 -2.34 9.72
C SER A 75 8.54 -3.73 9.14
N ASP A 76 8.03 -4.60 10.01
CA ASP A 76 7.31 -5.79 9.57
C ASP A 76 6.07 -5.41 8.74
N TRP A 77 5.61 -6.38 7.94
CA TRP A 77 4.38 -6.24 7.17
C TRP A 77 3.17 -6.40 8.08
N GLU A 78 2.28 -5.41 8.03
CA GLU A 78 1.02 -5.40 8.75
C GLU A 78 -0.15 -5.60 7.80
N THR A 79 -1.19 -6.28 8.28
CA THR A 79 -2.42 -6.45 7.49
C THR A 79 -3.22 -5.14 7.48
N ALA A 80 -3.70 -4.73 6.31
CA ALA A 80 -4.56 -3.56 6.17
C ALA A 80 -5.97 -3.83 6.72
N GLY A 81 -6.53 -2.81 7.36
CA GLY A 81 -7.82 -2.87 8.04
C GLY A 81 -8.06 -1.56 8.79
N ALA A 82 -9.28 -1.33 9.26
CA ALA A 82 -9.66 -0.07 9.91
C ALA A 82 -8.76 0.24 11.12
N GLY A 83 -7.93 1.27 11.01
CA GLY A 83 -7.05 1.71 12.09
C GLY A 83 -5.74 0.92 12.23
N SER A 84 -5.45 0.00 11.32
CA SER A 84 -4.19 -0.75 11.31
C SER A 84 -3.00 0.18 11.17
N ARG A 85 -1.93 -0.08 11.92
CA ARG A 85 -0.77 0.80 11.98
C ARG A 85 0.52 -0.01 12.02
N ALA A 86 1.44 0.32 11.12
CA ALA A 86 2.80 -0.21 11.09
C ALA A 86 3.76 0.85 11.63
N ILE A 87 4.78 0.43 12.39
CA ILE A 87 5.73 1.34 13.04
C ILE A 87 7.14 0.77 12.89
N VAL A 88 8.09 1.63 12.58
CA VAL A 88 9.52 1.34 12.65
C VAL A 88 10.23 2.46 13.36
N LEU A 89 11.09 2.11 14.31
CA LEU A 89 11.95 3.06 14.99
C LEU A 89 13.30 3.09 14.31
N CYS A 90 13.89 4.27 14.25
CA CYS A 90 15.26 4.39 13.83
C CYS A 90 16.19 3.67 14.83
N PRO A 91 17.18 2.90 14.37
CA PRO A 91 18.04 2.14 15.26
C PRO A 91 19.03 3.04 16.02
N PRO A 92 19.66 2.50 17.08
CA PRO A 92 20.80 3.15 17.72
C PRO A 92 21.88 3.52 16.68
N GLY A 93 22.35 4.77 16.71
CA GLY A 93 23.31 5.28 15.74
C GLY A 93 22.71 5.83 14.43
N ALA A 94 21.39 5.87 14.30
CA ALA A 94 20.69 6.56 13.21
C ALA A 94 19.44 7.29 13.74
N LYS A 95 19.53 7.96 14.89
CA LYS A 95 18.39 8.30 15.75
C LYS A 95 17.39 9.35 15.22
N TYR A 96 17.62 9.97 14.07
CA TYR A 96 16.75 11.01 13.51
C TYR A 96 16.04 10.54 12.25
N VAL A 97 14.74 10.82 12.14
CA VAL A 97 13.94 10.49 10.95
C VAL A 97 13.98 11.65 9.95
N LYS A 98 14.50 11.38 8.74
CA LYS A 98 14.54 12.36 7.64
C LYS A 98 13.28 12.31 6.78
N SER A 99 12.72 11.12 6.60
CA SER A 99 11.46 10.94 5.89
C SER A 99 10.74 9.68 6.34
N ALA A 100 9.41 9.75 6.37
CA ALA A 100 8.53 8.62 6.59
C ALA A 100 7.80 8.27 5.29
N LYS A 101 7.76 6.99 4.95
CA LYS A 101 7.05 6.45 3.79
C LYS A 101 6.26 5.21 4.20
N PHE A 102 5.37 4.78 3.32
CA PHE A 102 4.75 3.46 3.41
C PHE A 102 4.99 2.69 2.13
N GLU A 103 4.99 1.37 2.25
CA GLU A 103 5.02 0.46 1.11
C GLU A 103 3.84 -0.49 1.20
N LEU A 104 3.32 -0.89 0.03
CA LEU A 104 2.26 -1.87 -0.11
C LEU A 104 2.87 -3.18 -0.60
N LYS A 105 2.44 -4.31 -0.03
CA LYS A 105 2.90 -5.63 -0.48
C LYS A 105 2.21 -5.96 -1.80
N PRO A 106 2.96 -6.21 -2.89
CA PRO A 106 2.34 -6.59 -4.15
C PRO A 106 1.69 -7.98 -4.02
N ALA A 107 0.48 -8.13 -4.57
CA ALA A 107 -0.19 -9.42 -4.72
C ALA A 107 0.33 -10.11 -5.99
N TRP A 108 0.85 -11.33 -5.87
CA TRP A 108 1.39 -12.13 -6.98
C TRP A 108 0.49 -13.34 -7.20
#